data_AF-A0A7S1Q1L5-F1
#
_entry.id   AF-A0A7S1Q1L5-F1
#
_cell.length_a   1.000
_cell.length_b   1.000
_cell.length_c   1.000
_cell.angle_alpha   90.00
_cell.angle_beta   90.00
_cell.angle_gamma   90.00
#
_symmetry.space_group_name_H-M   'P 1'
#
loop_
_entity.id
_entity.type
_entity.pdbx_description
1 polymer ?
#
loop_
_entity_poly.entity_id
_entity_poly.type
_entity_poly.pdbx_seq_one_letter_code
_entity_poly.pdbx_strand_id
1 'polypeptide(L)'
;AQFRSLELCFDQVRLLERHQGWEFDWIVRVRPDIYFNASMGDILAYSSSAVHARKASFTDLWDGFAMIPRHLAQTYFGTRKHGGASEHCWVASRGRNVLSSDCEYRLDRHLRRRKVPIEP
;
A
#
# COMPACT_ATOMS: atom_id res chain seq x y z
N ALA A 1 -8.24 8.87 -8.74
CA ALA A 1 -9.07 7.85 -8.06
C ALA A 1 -8.10 6.87 -7.43
N GLN A 2 -7.84 6.96 -6.12
CA GLN A 2 -6.51 6.59 -5.62
C GLN A 2 -6.22 5.09 -5.54
N PHE A 3 -7.23 4.22 -5.55
CA PHE A 3 -7.01 2.80 -5.77
C PHE A 3 -6.60 2.48 -7.21
N ARG A 4 -7.10 3.23 -8.20
CA ARG A 4 -6.58 3.18 -9.58
C ARG A 4 -5.16 3.73 -9.65
N SER A 5 -4.82 4.77 -8.86
CA SER A 5 -3.44 5.25 -8.76
C SER A 5 -2.51 4.18 -8.15
N LEU A 6 -2.97 3.39 -7.17
CA LEU A 6 -2.20 2.25 -6.63
C LEU A 6 -1.96 1.17 -7.69
N GLU A 7 -2.97 0.82 -8.49
CA GLU A 7 -2.79 -0.13 -9.60
C GLU A 7 -1.80 0.42 -10.65
N LEU A 8 -1.94 1.70 -11.03
CA LEU A 8 -1.01 2.36 -11.95
C LEU A 8 0.43 2.38 -11.42
N CYS A 9 0.64 2.62 -10.12
CA CYS A 9 1.96 2.54 -9.51
C CYS A 9 2.55 1.13 -9.65
N PHE A 10 1.75 0.09 -9.42
CA PHE A 10 2.24 -1.29 -9.58
C PHE A 10 2.50 -1.65 -11.04
N ASP A 11 1.67 -1.18 -11.98
CA ASP A 11 1.91 -1.37 -13.41
C ASP A 11 3.22 -0.70 -13.86
N GLN A 12 3.58 0.46 -13.31
CA GLN A 12 4.88 1.11 -13.53
C GLN A 12 6.05 0.28 -12.96
N VAL A 13 5.91 -0.28 -11.75
CA VAL A 13 6.90 -1.21 -11.20
C VAL A 13 7.08 -2.41 -12.12
N ARG A 14 6.00 -3.05 -12.56
CA ARG A 14 6.05 -4.20 -13.47
C ARG A 14 6.65 -3.86 -14.83
N LEU A 15 6.41 -2.65 -15.35
CA LEU A 15 7.05 -2.16 -16.57
C LEU A 15 8.57 -2.06 -16.39
N LEU A 16 9.02 -1.50 -15.26
CA LEU A 16 10.44 -1.39 -14.93
C LEU A 16 11.09 -2.77 -14.76
N GLU A 17 10.47 -3.69 -14.02
CA GLU A 17 10.95 -5.07 -13.87
C GLU A 17 11.10 -5.76 -15.23
N ARG A 18 10.10 -5.63 -16.12
CA ARG A 18 10.18 -6.17 -17.49
C ARG A 18 11.31 -5.56 -18.31
N HIS A 19 11.53 -4.25 -18.19
CA HIS A 19 12.61 -3.56 -18.89
C HIS A 19 14.00 -4.00 -18.39
N GLN A 20 14.12 -4.28 -17.09
CA GLN A 20 15.39 -4.65 -16.46
C GLN A 20 15.70 -6.15 -16.54
N GLY A 21 14.69 -7.00 -16.75
CA GLY A 21 14.85 -8.46 -16.82
C GLY A 21 14.96 -9.14 -15.44
N TRP A 22 14.63 -8.43 -14.36
CA TRP A 22 14.60 -8.97 -12.99
C TRP A 22 13.46 -8.34 -12.18
N GLU A 23 13.03 -9.01 -11.11
CA GLU A 23 11.98 -8.53 -10.20
C GLU A 23 12.59 -7.95 -8.93
N PHE A 24 11.97 -6.91 -8.36
CA PHE A 24 12.37 -6.41 -7.05
C PHE A 24 11.98 -7.41 -5.97
N ASP A 25 12.81 -7.63 -4.95
CA ASP A 25 12.41 -8.41 -3.76
C ASP A 25 11.37 -7.66 -2.90
N TRP A 26 11.49 -6.33 -2.89
CA TRP A 26 10.70 -5.42 -2.07
C TRP A 26 10.21 -4.22 -2.88
N ILE A 27 8.97 -3.80 -2.62
CA ILE A 27 8.39 -2.58 -3.19
C ILE A 27 8.04 -1.64 -2.04
N VAL A 28 8.54 -0.40 -2.11
CA VAL A 28 8.22 0.65 -1.13
C VAL A 28 7.16 1.57 -1.72
N ARG A 29 6.02 1.67 -1.04
CA ARG A 29 4.90 2.55 -1.43
C ARG A 29 4.83 3.73 -0.46
N VAL A 30 5.30 4.90 -0.90
CA VAL A 30 5.33 6.13 -0.11
C VAL A 30 4.37 7.19 -0.68
N ARG A 31 3.70 7.93 0.21
CA ARG A 31 2.93 9.12 -0.15
C ARG A 31 3.87 10.29 -0.47
N PRO A 32 3.63 11.08 -1.54
CA PRO A 32 4.54 12.18 -1.92
C PRO A 32 4.73 13.28 -0.87
N ASP A 33 3.78 13.42 0.06
CA ASP A 33 3.81 14.38 1.17
C ASP A 33 4.51 13.86 2.44
N ILE A 34 5.07 12.65 2.40
CA ILE A 34 5.83 12.09 3.53
C ILE A 34 7.30 12.45 3.42
N TYR A 35 7.84 12.98 4.51
CA TYR A 35 9.27 13.22 4.69
C TYR A 35 9.89 12.08 5.51
N PHE A 36 10.97 11.49 5.01
CA PHE A 36 11.79 10.54 5.75
C PHE A 36 12.79 11.33 6.60
N ASN A 37 12.59 11.35 7.92
CA ASN A 37 13.51 11.98 8.87
C ASN A 37 14.57 11.02 9.43
N ALA A 38 14.55 9.74 9.03
CA ALA A 38 15.48 8.71 9.42
C ALA A 38 15.71 7.71 8.27
N SER A 39 16.84 7.01 8.29
CA SER A 39 17.08 5.87 7.39
C SER A 39 16.13 4.72 7.73
N MET A 40 15.70 3.97 6.71
CA MET A 40 14.93 2.72 6.90
C MET A 40 15.77 1.58 7.51
N GLY A 41 17.09 1.73 7.61
CA GLY A 41 17.96 0.68 8.14
C GLY A 41 18.19 -0.45 7.13
N ASP A 42 18.56 -1.62 7.64
CA ASP A 42 18.82 -2.81 6.82
C ASP A 42 17.50 -3.47 6.40
N ILE A 43 17.26 -3.54 5.08
CA ILE A 43 16.06 -4.15 4.52
C ILE A 43 15.97 -5.65 4.82
N LEU A 44 17.10 -6.32 5.05
CA LEU A 44 17.16 -7.75 5.37
C LEU A 44 16.70 -8.07 6.81
N ALA A 45 16.58 -7.06 7.68
CA ALA A 45 16.02 -7.24 9.02
C ALA A 45 14.49 -7.42 9.02
N TYR A 46 13.82 -7.09 7.91
CA TYR A 46 12.36 -7.17 7.80
C TYR A 46 11.91 -8.55 7.32
N SER A 47 10.88 -9.10 7.94
CA SER A 47 10.32 -10.39 7.55
C SER A 47 9.67 -10.33 6.17
N SER A 48 10.10 -11.16 5.23
CA SER A 48 9.45 -11.25 3.92
C SER A 48 8.01 -11.81 3.98
N SER A 49 7.56 -12.38 5.10
CA SER A 49 6.22 -12.98 5.21
C SER A 49 5.09 -11.98 5.43
N ALA A 50 5.39 -10.69 5.65
CA ALA A 50 4.42 -9.68 6.05
C ALA A 50 4.62 -8.37 5.27
N VAL A 51 3.55 -7.59 5.15
CA VAL A 51 3.63 -6.18 4.76
C VAL A 51 4.05 -5.38 5.99
N HIS A 52 5.10 -4.57 5.88
CA HIS A 52 5.55 -3.71 6.96
C HIS A 52 4.99 -2.31 6.76
N ALA A 53 4.13 -1.87 7.67
CA ALA A 53 3.50 -0.57 7.60
C ALA A 53 3.28 -0.02 9.00
N ARG A 54 3.44 1.30 9.15
CA ARG A 54 3.13 1.96 10.42
C ARG A 54 1.67 1.71 10.78
N LYS A 55 1.41 1.39 12.05
CA LYS A 55 0.05 1.33 12.59
C LYS A 55 -0.60 2.73 12.60
N ALA A 56 -1.83 2.84 12.10
CA ALA A 56 -2.62 4.07 12.24
C ALA A 56 -3.47 4.04 13.52
N SER A 57 -4.11 5.16 13.86
CA SER A 57 -4.88 5.28 15.12
C SER A 57 -6.06 4.30 15.21
N PHE A 58 -6.62 3.86 14.08
CA PHE A 58 -7.83 3.01 14.03
C PHE A 58 -7.67 1.74 13.16
N THR A 59 -6.49 1.48 12.62
CA THR A 59 -6.21 0.36 11.72
C THR A 59 -4.77 -0.10 11.93
N ASP A 60 -4.46 -1.36 11.59
CA ASP A 60 -3.08 -1.84 11.67
C ASP A 60 -2.23 -1.37 10.48
N LEU A 61 -2.78 -0.52 9.60
CA LEU A 61 -2.10 -0.04 8.40
C LEU A 61 -2.35 1.44 8.15
N TRP A 62 -1.28 2.21 8.08
CA TRP A 62 -1.27 3.60 7.67
C TRP A 62 -1.04 3.74 6.16
N ASP A 63 -1.90 4.49 5.47
CA ASP A 63 -1.82 4.74 4.03
C ASP A 63 -0.83 5.89 3.71
N GLY A 64 0.24 5.99 4.50
CA GLY A 64 1.38 6.89 4.26
C GLY A 64 2.60 6.17 3.69
N PHE A 65 2.91 4.98 4.22
CA PHE A 65 4.13 4.23 3.92
C PHE A 65 3.86 2.73 4.10
N ALA A 66 4.38 1.92 3.18
CA ALA A 66 4.43 0.47 3.34
C ALA A 66 5.65 -0.11 2.61
N MET A 67 6.32 -1.09 3.23
CA MET A 67 7.28 -1.98 2.58
C MET A 67 6.59 -3.31 2.30
N ILE A 68 6.63 -3.73 1.05
CA ILE A 68 5.77 -4.80 0.55
C ILE A 68 6.68 -5.85 -0.12
N PRO A 69 6.76 -7.07 0.43
CA PRO A 69 7.41 -8.19 -0.24
C PRO A 69 6.77 -8.43 -1.61
N ARG A 70 7.59 -8.75 -2.62
CA ARG A 70 7.14 -8.85 -4.01
C ARG A 70 6.00 -9.84 -4.25
N HIS A 71 6.00 -10.95 -3.51
CA HIS A 71 4.95 -11.97 -3.60
C HIS A 71 3.61 -11.51 -2.99
N LEU A 72 3.61 -10.49 -2.12
CA LEU A 72 2.39 -9.87 -1.57
C LEU A 72 1.91 -8.65 -2.38
N ALA A 73 2.77 -8.11 -3.26
CA ALA A 73 2.52 -6.85 -3.97
C ALA A 73 1.23 -6.87 -4.81
N GLN A 74 0.98 -7.93 -5.58
CA GLN A 74 -0.25 -8.02 -6.38
C GLN A 74 -1.51 -7.94 -5.52
N THR A 75 -1.48 -8.53 -4.33
CA THR A 75 -2.60 -8.51 -3.40
C THR A 75 -2.77 -7.12 -2.77
N TYR A 76 -1.66 -6.47 -2.40
CA TYR A 76 -1.65 -5.11 -1.86
C TYR A 76 -2.21 -4.08 -2.86
N PHE A 77 -1.63 -4.02 -4.06
CA PHE A 77 -1.99 -3.02 -5.07
C PHE A 77 -3.32 -3.34 -5.78
N GLY A 78 -3.76 -4.61 -5.78
CA GLY A 78 -5.02 -5.06 -6.38
C GLY A 78 -6.29 -4.82 -5.55
N THR A 79 -6.20 -4.06 -4.44
CA THR A 79 -7.32 -3.76 -3.51
C THR A 79 -8.56 -3.23 -4.24
N ARG A 80 -8.33 -2.46 -5.31
CA ARG A 80 -9.36 -1.93 -6.22
C ARG A 80 -10.38 -2.96 -6.68
N LYS A 81 -9.94 -4.15 -7.11
CA LYS A 81 -10.79 -5.17 -7.74
C LYS A 81 -11.75 -5.84 -6.76
N HIS A 82 -11.54 -5.65 -5.46
CA HIS A 82 -12.23 -6.38 -4.40
C HIS A 82 -13.04 -5.46 -3.46
N GLY A 83 -13.01 -4.14 -3.69
CA GLY A 83 -13.79 -3.14 -2.96
C GLY A 83 -15.04 -2.72 -3.72
N GLY A 84 -16.22 -3.02 -3.20
CA GLY A 84 -17.49 -2.84 -3.92
C GLY A 84 -18.03 -1.41 -4.07
N ALA A 85 -17.30 -0.36 -3.67
CA ALA A 85 -17.80 1.02 -3.72
C ALA A 85 -16.69 2.08 -3.82
N SER A 86 -16.76 2.91 -4.87
CA SER A 86 -15.89 4.08 -5.15
C SER A 86 -14.40 3.80 -5.44
N GLU A 87 -13.96 4.17 -6.65
CA GLU A 87 -12.53 4.32 -7.00
C GLU A 87 -11.89 5.56 -6.29
N HIS A 88 -12.73 6.45 -5.72
CA HIS A 88 -12.39 7.69 -5.03
C HIS A 88 -12.50 7.52 -3.51
N CYS A 89 -11.45 7.00 -2.88
CA CYS A 89 -11.30 7.00 -1.42
C CYS A 89 -10.44 8.20 -0.97
N TRP A 90 -9.36 8.50 -1.70
CA TRP A 90 -8.85 9.87 -1.81
C TRP A 90 -9.40 10.55 -3.09
N VAL A 91 -10.51 11.26 -2.93
CA VAL A 91 -10.78 12.59 -3.52
C VAL A 91 -11.31 13.36 -2.33
N ALA A 92 -10.63 14.44 -1.93
CA ALA A 92 -11.26 15.43 -1.08
C ALA A 92 -12.59 15.80 -1.74
N SER A 93 -13.69 15.35 -1.16
CA SER A 93 -14.57 16.31 -0.53
C SER A 93 -14.59 17.66 -1.25
N ARG A 94 -15.12 17.71 -2.47
CA ARG A 94 -15.95 18.88 -2.81
C ARG A 94 -17.18 18.81 -1.88
N GLY A 95 -16.98 19.08 -0.59
CA GLY A 95 -18.02 19.14 0.45
C GLY A 95 -18.37 17.87 1.25
N ARG A 96 -17.65 16.74 1.19
CA ARG A 96 -17.95 15.55 2.03
C ARG A 96 -16.75 15.08 2.86
N ASN A 97 -16.77 15.29 4.17
CA ASN A 97 -15.77 14.78 5.12
C ASN A 97 -15.64 13.25 5.04
N VAL A 98 -14.85 12.73 4.11
CA VAL A 98 -14.36 11.34 4.17
C VAL A 98 -13.18 11.39 5.13
N LEU A 99 -13.35 10.82 6.33
CA LEU A 99 -12.28 10.71 7.30
C LEU A 99 -11.16 9.86 6.68
N SER A 100 -9.90 10.29 6.82
CA SER A 100 -8.73 9.58 6.28
C SER A 100 -8.69 8.08 6.65
N SER A 101 -9.30 7.74 7.78
CA SER A 101 -9.51 6.39 8.30
C SER A 101 -10.22 5.44 7.32
N ASP A 102 -11.05 5.94 6.40
CA ASP A 102 -11.85 5.07 5.53
C ASP A 102 -10.99 4.33 4.48
N CYS A 103 -9.92 4.97 4.00
CA CYS A 103 -9.00 4.38 3.02
C CYS A 103 -8.16 3.27 3.68
N GLU A 104 -7.56 3.62 4.81
CA GLU A 104 -6.75 2.74 5.65
C GLU A 104 -7.54 1.52 6.09
N TYR A 105 -8.79 1.73 6.54
CA TYR A 105 -9.68 0.67 6.98
C TYR A 105 -10.02 -0.30 5.86
N ARG A 106 -10.28 0.22 4.65
CA ARG A 106 -10.60 -0.62 3.48
C ARG A 106 -9.40 -1.46 3.06
N LEU A 107 -8.20 -0.87 3.04
CA LEU A 107 -6.97 -1.60 2.72
C LEU A 107 -6.67 -2.67 3.78
N ASP A 108 -6.71 -2.32 5.07
CA ASP A 108 -6.56 -3.27 6.18
C ASP A 108 -7.56 -4.43 6.07
N ARG A 109 -8.85 -4.14 5.88
CA ARG A 109 -9.90 -5.18 5.80
C ARG A 109 -9.88 -5.99 4.50
N HIS A 110 -9.26 -5.49 3.42
CA HIS A 110 -8.92 -6.29 2.22
C HIS A 110 -7.74 -7.22 2.47
N LEU A 111 -6.64 -6.71 3.04
CA LEU A 111 -5.46 -7.52 3.36
C LEU A 111 -5.79 -8.64 4.35
N ARG A 112 -6.60 -8.36 5.39
CA ARG A 112 -7.13 -9.39 6.29
C ARG A 112 -8.01 -10.42 5.59
N ARG A 113 -8.93 -9.98 4.71
CA ARG A 113 -9.76 -10.88 3.86
C ARG A 113 -8.90 -11.79 2.99
N ARG A 114 -7.73 -11.33 2.57
CA ARG A 114 -6.72 -12.06 1.80
C ARG A 114 -5.73 -12.86 2.66
N LYS A 115 -5.82 -12.80 3.99
CA LYS A 115 -4.87 -13.39 4.95
C LYS A 115 -3.42 -12.91 4.76
N VAL A 116 -3.24 -11.65 4.36
CA VAL A 116 -1.91 -11.03 4.27
C VAL A 116 -1.50 -10.56 5.67
N PRO A 117 -0.38 -11.04 6.24
CA PRO A 117 0.13 -10.56 7.52
C PRO A 117 0.61 -9.10 7.41
N ILE A 118 0.41 -8.32 8.47
CA ILE A 118 0.83 -6.91 8.57
C ILE A 118 1.63 -6.77 9.86
N GLU A 119 2.82 -6.19 9.74
CA GLU A 119 3.76 -5.94 10.85
C GLU A 119 4.10 -4.44 10.92
N PRO A 120 4.31 -3.88 12.14
CA PRO A 120 4.62 -2.47 12.33
C PRO A 120 6.04 -2.07 11.95
#